data_AF-A0A6A4RQS7-F1
#
_entry.id   AF-A0A6A4RQS7-F1
#
_cell.length_a   1.000
_cell.length_b   1.000
_cell.length_c   1.000
_cell.angle_alpha   90.00
_cell.angle_beta   90.00
_cell.angle_gamma   90.00
#
_symmetry.space_group_name_H-M   'P 1'
#
loop_
_entity.id
_entity.type
_entity.pdbx_description
1 polymer ?
#
loop_
_entity_poly.entity_id
_entity_poly.type
_entity_poly.pdbx_seq_one_letter_code
_entity_poly.pdbx_strand_id
1 'polypeptide(L)'
;MEGQRCFLSLRGALSFFFFFFFSLLLEPAATDIPPFYPWRQLCKFCDLEPSPCGGTGTCKSNCSITSICIDSDDVCVAIWRKNETDFTIETLCHDPSKPLYGVMLDDYNTSTCVMKEKNTTSGMAHFCSCTEEEECNDQLVFSPFVDPTPDDPMVSVLLVSLLPLLLMLTLVAGILYWYRTHRRGALNQEWDNTIKKRKPRAGGLDCSDACAIMMDDDRSDSSSTHANNLNHNTEPLPIELDLLVGKGRFAQVFKAKLKQTTSDQFETVAVKIFPSEEYASWKNEKDIFSKTDLRHESVLHFLTAEERKVEKQYWLITAFHPRGNLQEYLTHHVTSWEELQVLAGSLARGVAHLHSDRLACGRPKVPIVHRDLKSSNILVKNDLTCCLCDFGLALRLDSSLSVDDLANSGQVAFYYYMIFMILLDS
;
A
#
# COMPACT_ATOMS: atom_id res chain seq x y z
N MET A 1 24.10 -33.05 -34.64
CA MET A 1 23.51 -32.20 -35.69
C MET A 1 22.28 -31.57 -35.06
N GLU A 2 22.50 -30.47 -34.34
CA GLU A 2 22.31 -29.07 -34.83
C GLU A 2 20.82 -28.80 -35.09
N GLY A 3 20.13 -28.04 -34.25
CA GLY A 3 20.07 -26.56 -34.21
C GLY A 3 18.57 -26.22 -34.32
N GLN A 4 17.94 -25.23 -33.69
CA GLN A 4 18.33 -23.93 -33.18
C GLN A 4 17.36 -23.52 -32.06
N ARG A 5 17.91 -22.83 -31.05
CA ARG A 5 17.17 -22.03 -30.07
C ARG A 5 16.64 -20.77 -30.75
N CYS A 6 15.36 -20.46 -30.57
CA CYS A 6 14.86 -19.09 -30.74
C CYS A 6 14.69 -18.44 -29.36
N PHE A 7 15.61 -17.52 -29.09
CA PHE A 7 15.46 -16.44 -28.12
C PHE A 7 14.32 -15.53 -28.58
N LEU A 8 13.30 -15.31 -27.76
CA LEU A 8 12.56 -14.04 -27.81
C LEU A 8 12.96 -13.20 -26.62
N SER A 9 13.64 -12.11 -26.97
CA SER A 9 14.21 -11.09 -26.12
C SER A 9 13.11 -10.38 -25.32
N LEU A 10 13.28 -10.36 -24.00
CA LEU A 10 12.52 -9.52 -23.07
C LEU A 10 12.98 -8.05 -23.22
N ARG A 11 12.63 -7.42 -24.34
CA ARG A 11 12.90 -5.99 -24.61
C ARG A 11 11.63 -5.19 -24.94
N GLY A 12 10.46 -5.71 -24.62
CA GLY A 12 9.16 -5.11 -24.94
C GLY A 12 8.33 -4.57 -23.76
N ALA A 13 8.85 -4.59 -22.52
CA ALA A 13 8.06 -4.23 -21.33
C ALA A 13 8.60 -3.00 -20.56
N LEU A 14 9.51 -2.23 -21.15
CA LEU A 14 10.08 -1.00 -20.56
C LEU A 14 9.81 0.26 -21.38
N SER A 15 9.02 0.19 -22.46
CA SER A 15 8.70 1.35 -23.31
C SER A 15 7.34 2.00 -23.03
N PHE A 16 6.55 1.48 -22.08
CA PHE A 16 5.20 2.00 -21.78
C PHE A 16 5.10 2.82 -20.48
N PHE A 17 6.15 2.82 -19.64
CA PHE A 17 6.15 3.57 -18.37
C PHE A 17 6.95 4.88 -18.40
N PHE A 18 7.66 5.18 -19.49
CA PHE A 18 8.43 6.43 -19.64
C PHE A 18 7.66 7.56 -20.34
N PHE A 19 6.47 7.30 -20.91
CA PHE A 19 5.70 8.29 -21.66
C PHE A 19 4.64 9.05 -20.84
N PHE A 20 4.38 8.66 -19.58
CA PHE A 20 3.30 9.25 -18.78
C PHE A 20 3.75 10.26 -17.72
N PHE A 21 5.07 10.45 -17.53
CA PHE A 21 5.61 11.35 -16.49
C PHE A 21 6.36 12.58 -17.03
N PHE A 22 6.38 12.79 -18.35
CA PHE A 22 7.07 13.95 -18.95
C PHE A 22 6.13 15.01 -19.57
N SER A 23 4.81 14.89 -19.39
CA SER A 23 3.83 15.83 -19.97
C SER A 23 3.45 17.00 -19.04
N LEU A 24 4.15 17.18 -17.91
CA LEU A 24 3.80 18.20 -16.91
C LEU A 24 4.77 19.39 -16.84
N LEU A 25 5.69 19.50 -17.80
CA LEU A 25 6.55 20.67 -17.96
C LEU A 25 6.83 20.89 -19.45
N LEU A 26 5.89 21.50 -20.17
CA LEU A 26 6.21 22.30 -21.35
C LEU A 26 5.06 23.29 -21.59
N GLU A 27 5.33 24.57 -21.34
CA GLU A 27 4.52 25.68 -21.83
C GLU A 27 4.34 25.55 -23.35
N PRO A 28 3.14 25.75 -23.92
CA PRO A 28 3.06 25.99 -25.34
C PRO A 28 3.50 27.44 -25.57
N ALA A 29 4.70 27.56 -26.15
CA ALA A 29 5.15 28.78 -26.78
C ALA A 29 4.05 29.32 -27.73
N ALA A 30 3.75 30.60 -27.58
CA ALA A 30 2.88 31.35 -28.46
C ALA A 30 3.28 31.15 -29.92
N THR A 31 2.37 30.61 -30.71
CA THR A 31 2.40 30.73 -32.17
C THR A 31 1.33 31.74 -32.57
N ASP A 32 1.78 32.96 -32.83
CA ASP A 32 1.00 34.01 -33.49
C ASP A 32 0.49 33.49 -34.85
N ILE A 33 -0.80 33.19 -34.92
CA ILE A 33 -1.55 33.06 -36.18
C ILE A 33 -2.48 34.28 -36.23
N PRO A 34 -2.46 35.08 -37.30
CA PRO A 34 -3.28 36.29 -37.39
C PRO A 34 -4.77 35.92 -37.36
N PRO A 35 -5.64 36.75 -36.77
CA PRO A 35 -7.03 36.39 -36.56
C PRO A 35 -7.72 36.21 -37.91
N PHE A 36 -8.16 34.98 -38.17
CA PHE A 36 -9.23 34.74 -39.11
C PHE A 36 -10.42 35.60 -38.67
N TYR A 37 -10.92 36.40 -39.60
CA TYR A 37 -12.17 37.14 -39.44
C TYR A 37 -13.23 36.24 -38.77
N PRO A 38 -13.93 36.70 -37.70
CA PRO A 38 -14.97 35.88 -37.08
C PRO A 38 -16.04 35.59 -38.13
N TRP A 39 -16.22 34.30 -38.42
CA TRP A 39 -17.29 33.81 -39.27
C TRP A 39 -18.59 34.22 -38.58
N ARG A 40 -19.40 35.04 -39.26
CA ARG A 40 -20.60 35.60 -38.64
C ARG A 40 -21.61 34.47 -38.41
N GLN A 41 -21.99 34.29 -37.16
CA GLN A 41 -22.89 33.24 -36.69
C GLN A 41 -24.26 33.32 -37.38
N LEU A 42 -24.76 32.18 -37.89
CA LEU A 42 -26.10 32.03 -38.44
C LEU A 42 -27.07 31.63 -37.32
N CYS A 43 -28.19 32.34 -37.20
CA CYS A 43 -29.26 32.02 -36.25
C CYS A 43 -30.60 31.86 -36.98
N LYS A 44 -31.51 31.09 -36.39
CA LYS A 44 -32.93 31.13 -36.77
C LYS A 44 -33.60 32.40 -36.24
N PHE A 45 -34.54 32.89 -37.04
CA PHE A 45 -35.36 34.05 -36.73
C PHE A 45 -36.84 33.77 -36.98
N CYS A 46 -37.64 34.14 -36.01
CA CYS A 46 -39.09 34.23 -36.11
C CYS A 46 -39.55 35.20 -35.03
N ASP A 47 -40.45 36.09 -35.42
CA ASP A 47 -41.25 36.85 -34.47
C ASP A 47 -42.15 35.88 -33.68
N LEU A 48 -42.90 36.40 -32.72
CA LEU A 48 -43.75 35.58 -31.85
C LEU A 48 -44.78 34.75 -32.67
N GLU A 49 -44.52 33.45 -32.81
CA GLU A 49 -45.32 32.51 -33.60
C GLU A 49 -45.80 31.30 -32.76
N PRO A 50 -46.88 30.61 -33.17
CA PRO A 50 -47.31 29.37 -32.52
C PRO A 50 -46.27 28.26 -32.65
N SER A 51 -45.94 27.60 -31.55
CA SER A 51 -44.93 26.54 -31.49
C SER A 51 -45.58 25.16 -31.42
N PRO A 52 -45.10 24.17 -32.22
CA PRO A 52 -45.49 22.77 -32.06
C PRO A 52 -44.82 22.10 -30.85
N CYS A 53 -43.90 22.78 -30.17
CA CYS A 53 -43.14 22.22 -29.06
C CYS A 53 -43.95 22.21 -27.77
N GLY A 54 -44.33 21.01 -27.32
CA GLY A 54 -45.09 20.78 -26.09
C GLY A 54 -44.32 20.94 -24.77
N GLY A 55 -43.12 21.54 -24.78
CA GLY A 55 -42.33 21.81 -23.59
C GLY A 55 -41.67 20.60 -22.92
N THR A 56 -41.52 19.47 -23.63
CA THR A 56 -40.82 18.27 -23.12
C THR A 56 -39.94 17.65 -24.19
N GLY A 57 -38.80 17.09 -23.79
CA GLY A 57 -37.86 16.43 -24.70
C GLY A 57 -37.17 17.42 -25.65
N THR A 58 -36.87 16.97 -26.87
CA THR A 58 -36.19 17.79 -27.88
C THR A 58 -37.16 18.11 -29.01
N CYS A 59 -37.22 19.38 -29.41
CA CYS A 59 -38.14 19.87 -30.43
C CYS A 59 -37.45 20.93 -31.31
N LYS A 60 -37.95 21.15 -32.53
CA LYS A 60 -37.44 22.19 -33.44
C LYS A 60 -38.26 23.47 -33.34
N SER A 61 -37.60 24.63 -33.46
CA SER A 61 -38.22 25.95 -33.49
C SER A 61 -39.24 26.07 -34.62
N ASN A 62 -38.98 25.40 -35.75
CA ASN A 62 -39.76 25.47 -36.99
C ASN A 62 -39.79 26.87 -37.62
N CYS A 63 -38.82 27.71 -37.27
CA CYS A 63 -38.67 29.06 -37.83
C CYS A 63 -38.00 28.97 -39.20
N SER A 64 -38.58 29.66 -40.19
CA SER A 64 -38.22 29.49 -41.62
C SER A 64 -37.09 30.39 -42.08
N ILE A 65 -36.76 31.43 -41.32
CA ILE A 65 -35.76 32.44 -41.67
C ILE A 65 -34.46 32.11 -40.94
N THR A 66 -33.36 32.03 -41.70
CA THR A 66 -32.00 32.01 -41.17
C THR A 66 -31.33 33.30 -41.58
N SER A 67 -30.70 33.99 -40.62
CA SER A 67 -29.93 35.21 -40.90
C SER A 67 -28.68 35.28 -40.03
N ILE A 68 -27.79 36.18 -40.39
CA ILE A 68 -26.58 36.50 -39.64
C ILE A 68 -26.92 37.61 -38.63
N CYS A 69 -26.40 37.52 -37.39
CA CYS A 69 -26.50 38.62 -36.44
C CYS A 69 -25.75 39.88 -36.93
N ILE A 70 -26.31 41.06 -36.68
CA ILE A 70 -25.74 42.32 -37.18
C ILE A 70 -24.45 42.66 -36.44
N ASP A 71 -24.49 42.54 -35.11
CA ASP A 71 -23.37 42.79 -34.22
C ASP A 71 -22.55 41.50 -34.00
N SER A 72 -21.23 41.63 -33.82
CA SER A 72 -20.32 40.49 -33.62
C SER A 72 -20.48 39.81 -32.27
N ASP A 73 -21.06 40.53 -31.30
CA ASP A 73 -21.18 40.11 -29.91
C ASP A 73 -22.58 39.55 -29.61
N ASP A 74 -23.47 39.57 -30.61
CA ASP A 74 -24.80 39.00 -30.52
C ASP A 74 -24.76 37.47 -30.51
N VAL A 75 -25.67 36.88 -29.74
CA VAL A 75 -25.81 35.43 -29.60
C VAL A 75 -27.17 34.98 -30.12
N CYS A 76 -27.28 33.73 -30.57
CA CYS A 76 -28.56 33.16 -30.97
C CYS A 76 -29.41 32.87 -29.73
N VAL A 77 -30.66 33.32 -29.72
CA VAL A 77 -31.61 33.12 -28.62
C VAL A 77 -32.88 32.48 -29.13
N ALA A 78 -33.47 31.60 -28.31
CA ALA A 78 -34.85 31.14 -28.46
C ALA A 78 -35.62 31.31 -27.15
N ILE A 79 -36.86 31.79 -27.26
CA ILE A 79 -37.76 32.05 -26.14
C ILE A 79 -39.06 31.28 -26.35
N TRP A 80 -39.32 30.31 -25.48
CA TRP A 80 -40.53 29.51 -25.50
C TRP A 80 -41.46 29.94 -24.36
N ARG A 81 -42.74 30.16 -24.67
CA ARG A 81 -43.75 30.58 -23.69
C ARG A 81 -44.96 29.67 -23.73
N LYS A 82 -45.46 29.31 -22.56
CA LYS A 82 -46.69 28.54 -22.39
C LYS A 82 -47.86 29.47 -22.09
N ASN A 83 -48.83 29.52 -23.00
CA ASN A 83 -50.12 30.18 -22.78
C ASN A 83 -51.16 29.12 -22.32
N GLU A 84 -52.40 29.55 -22.05
CA GLU A 84 -53.44 28.67 -21.47
C GLU A 84 -53.75 27.43 -22.32
N THR A 85 -53.74 27.56 -23.65
CA THR A 85 -54.08 26.47 -24.59
C THR A 85 -52.99 26.16 -25.61
N ASP A 86 -52.04 27.08 -25.81
CA ASP A 86 -51.07 27.02 -26.91
C ASP A 86 -49.66 27.40 -26.45
N PHE A 87 -48.67 27.04 -27.25
CA PHE A 87 -47.28 27.38 -27.02
C PHE A 87 -46.83 28.40 -28.06
N THR A 88 -45.94 29.30 -27.69
CA THR A 88 -45.35 30.28 -28.61
C THR A 88 -43.84 30.23 -28.55
N ILE A 89 -43.21 30.50 -29.69
CA ILE A 89 -41.76 30.54 -29.86
C ILE A 89 -41.37 31.86 -30.52
N GLU A 90 -40.22 32.37 -30.12
CA GLU A 90 -39.60 33.56 -30.69
C GLU A 90 -38.10 33.27 -30.76
N THR A 91 -37.47 33.55 -31.90
CA THR A 91 -36.02 33.36 -32.08
C THR A 91 -35.38 34.62 -32.65
N LEU A 92 -34.27 35.05 -32.07
CA LEU A 92 -33.60 36.31 -32.41
C LEU A 92 -32.11 36.28 -32.09
N CYS A 93 -31.38 37.26 -32.60
CA CYS A 93 -30.06 37.63 -32.09
C CYS A 93 -30.19 38.68 -30.99
N HIS A 94 -29.39 38.56 -29.94
CA HIS A 94 -29.40 39.52 -28.84
C HIS A 94 -28.03 39.67 -28.19
N ASP A 95 -27.71 40.88 -27.76
CA ASP A 95 -26.49 41.20 -27.01
C ASP A 95 -26.63 40.75 -25.55
N PRO A 96 -25.84 39.76 -25.09
CA PRO A 96 -25.97 39.20 -23.74
C PRO A 96 -25.66 40.21 -22.63
N SER A 97 -24.99 41.33 -22.95
CA SER A 97 -24.69 42.41 -22.01
C SER A 97 -25.93 43.27 -21.68
N LYS A 98 -27.02 43.12 -22.43
CA LYS A 98 -28.28 43.86 -22.24
C LYS A 98 -29.39 42.93 -21.74
N PRO A 99 -30.30 43.40 -20.88
CA PRO A 99 -31.44 42.60 -20.44
C PRO A 99 -32.43 42.37 -21.58
N LEU A 100 -32.88 41.13 -21.74
CA LEU A 100 -33.94 40.72 -22.66
C LEU A 100 -35.20 40.38 -21.86
N TYR A 101 -36.28 41.13 -22.03
CA TYR A 101 -37.52 41.01 -21.22
C TYR A 101 -37.27 41.04 -19.70
N GLY A 102 -36.26 41.79 -19.25
CA GLY A 102 -35.86 41.89 -17.85
C GLY A 102 -34.97 40.76 -17.34
N VAL A 103 -34.54 39.84 -18.21
CA VAL A 103 -33.65 38.72 -17.89
C VAL A 103 -32.27 38.95 -18.52
N MET A 104 -31.20 38.71 -17.75
CA MET A 104 -29.83 38.69 -18.26
C MET A 104 -29.49 37.28 -18.76
N LEU A 105 -28.88 37.18 -19.94
CA LEU A 105 -28.44 35.91 -20.52
C LEU A 105 -27.06 35.54 -19.96
N ASP A 106 -26.97 34.40 -19.30
CA ASP A 106 -25.78 33.95 -18.55
C ASP A 106 -25.08 32.73 -19.16
N ASP A 107 -25.70 32.05 -20.12
CA ASP A 107 -25.32 30.71 -20.59
C ASP A 107 -25.20 30.59 -22.12
N TYR A 108 -24.75 31.65 -22.78
CA TYR A 108 -24.72 31.73 -24.25
C TYR A 108 -23.55 30.99 -24.91
N ASN A 109 -22.47 30.69 -24.19
CA ASN A 109 -21.29 30.03 -24.76
C ASN A 109 -21.45 28.50 -24.81
N THR A 110 -22.52 28.05 -25.46
CA THR A 110 -22.89 26.64 -25.60
C THR A 110 -23.25 26.32 -27.05
N SER A 111 -23.10 25.05 -27.44
CA SER A 111 -23.49 24.51 -28.75
C SER A 111 -24.96 24.09 -28.82
N THR A 112 -25.63 23.90 -27.68
CA THR A 112 -27.00 23.38 -27.63
C THR A 112 -27.93 24.34 -26.91
N CYS A 113 -29.11 24.58 -27.48
CA CYS A 113 -30.11 25.50 -26.91
C CYS A 113 -30.95 24.78 -25.84
N VAL A 114 -30.44 24.76 -24.60
CA VAL A 114 -31.12 24.16 -23.45
C VAL A 114 -32.07 25.17 -22.80
N MET A 115 -33.36 24.84 -22.79
CA MET A 115 -34.43 25.72 -22.30
C MET A 115 -34.43 25.81 -20.78
N LYS A 116 -34.20 27.02 -20.25
CA LYS A 116 -34.21 27.33 -18.82
C LYS A 116 -35.38 28.24 -18.46
N GLU A 117 -36.11 27.87 -17.42
CA GLU A 117 -37.21 28.68 -16.92
C GLU A 117 -36.68 29.97 -16.26
N LYS A 118 -37.20 31.12 -16.68
CA LYS A 118 -36.84 32.44 -16.15
C LYS A 118 -38.11 33.27 -15.94
N ASN A 119 -38.09 34.10 -14.90
CA ASN A 119 -39.20 35.01 -14.61
C ASN A 119 -39.02 36.32 -15.37
N THR A 120 -39.95 36.64 -16.28
CA THR A 120 -39.92 37.87 -17.09
C THR A 120 -40.90 38.90 -16.54
N THR A 121 -40.82 40.14 -17.02
CA THR A 121 -41.81 41.19 -16.69
C THR A 121 -43.24 40.85 -17.13
N SER A 122 -43.41 39.91 -18.06
CA SER A 122 -44.71 39.47 -18.61
C SER A 122 -45.17 38.09 -18.12
N GLY A 123 -44.41 37.42 -17.24
CA GLY A 123 -44.71 36.07 -16.75
C GLY A 123 -43.54 35.09 -16.91
N MET A 124 -43.77 33.81 -16.60
CA MET A 124 -42.75 32.76 -16.71
C MET A 124 -42.52 32.35 -18.18
N ALA A 125 -41.27 32.32 -18.62
CA ALA A 125 -40.88 31.92 -19.96
C ALA A 125 -39.59 31.10 -19.92
N HIS A 126 -39.35 30.28 -20.93
CA HIS A 126 -38.12 29.51 -21.07
C HIS A 126 -37.21 30.17 -22.09
N PHE A 127 -35.95 30.35 -21.73
CA PHE A 127 -34.92 30.95 -22.58
C PHE A 127 -33.81 29.94 -22.83
N CYS A 128 -33.23 29.99 -24.02
CA CYS A 128 -31.93 29.39 -24.28
C CYS A 128 -31.09 30.34 -25.16
N SER A 129 -29.78 30.33 -24.94
CA SER A 129 -28.83 31.13 -25.69
C SER A 129 -27.61 30.28 -26.09
N CYS A 130 -27.09 30.47 -27.29
CA CYS A 130 -26.03 29.63 -27.85
C CYS A 130 -25.19 30.37 -28.92
N THR A 131 -23.93 29.95 -29.10
CA THR A 131 -22.97 30.61 -30.01
C THR A 131 -22.04 29.68 -30.79
N GLU A 132 -21.94 28.39 -30.46
CA GLU A 132 -20.87 27.53 -31.03
C GLU A 132 -21.22 26.86 -32.37
N GLU A 133 -22.51 26.65 -32.68
CA GLU A 133 -22.97 25.95 -33.89
C GLU A 133 -23.94 26.80 -34.70
N GLU A 134 -23.87 26.75 -36.04
CA GLU A 134 -24.84 27.44 -36.93
C GLU A 134 -26.27 26.95 -36.65
N GLU A 135 -27.22 27.89 -36.61
CA GLU A 135 -28.63 27.63 -36.30
C GLU A 135 -28.85 26.90 -34.95
N CYS A 136 -27.94 27.08 -33.98
CA CYS A 136 -28.03 26.39 -32.68
C CYS A 136 -29.37 26.62 -31.95
N ASN A 137 -30.05 27.75 -32.20
CA ASN A 137 -31.36 28.07 -31.65
C ASN A 137 -32.54 27.41 -32.40
N ASP A 138 -32.29 26.54 -33.38
CA ASP A 138 -33.34 25.72 -34.01
C ASP A 138 -33.72 24.51 -33.15
N GLN A 139 -32.77 23.86 -32.48
CA GLN A 139 -33.02 22.64 -31.72
C GLN A 139 -33.15 22.94 -30.22
N LEU A 140 -34.40 22.95 -29.75
CA LEU A 140 -34.77 23.30 -28.38
C LEU A 140 -34.77 22.04 -27.50
N VAL A 141 -34.00 22.07 -26.43
CA VAL A 141 -33.90 20.94 -25.48
C VAL A 141 -34.56 21.31 -24.16
N PHE A 142 -35.68 20.66 -23.85
CA PHE A 142 -36.36 20.74 -22.57
C PHE A 142 -35.90 19.57 -21.69
N SER A 143 -34.99 19.86 -20.75
CA SER A 143 -34.58 18.86 -19.75
C SER A 143 -35.78 18.50 -18.86
N PRO A 144 -36.02 17.20 -18.58
CA PRO A 144 -37.10 16.80 -17.69
C PRO A 144 -36.90 17.45 -16.32
N PHE A 145 -37.99 17.96 -15.73
CA PHE A 145 -38.01 18.48 -14.38
C PHE A 145 -37.64 17.35 -13.41
N VAL A 146 -36.36 17.26 -13.06
CA VAL A 146 -35.89 16.46 -11.95
C VAL A 146 -35.86 17.43 -10.79
N ASP A 147 -36.75 17.23 -9.81
CA ASP A 147 -36.66 17.92 -8.51
C ASP A 147 -35.20 17.88 -8.04
N PRO A 148 -34.64 18.96 -7.48
CA PRO A 148 -33.27 18.97 -7.03
C PRO A 148 -33.17 18.08 -5.78
N THR A 149 -32.96 16.79 -5.99
CA THR A 149 -32.14 16.03 -5.06
C THR A 149 -30.77 16.69 -5.07
N PRO A 150 -30.10 16.89 -3.92
CA PRO A 150 -28.82 17.57 -3.89
C PRO A 150 -27.82 16.70 -4.64
N ASP A 151 -27.58 17.06 -5.90
CA ASP A 151 -26.43 16.62 -6.68
C ASP A 151 -25.22 17.25 -6.03
N ASP A 152 -24.76 16.62 -4.97
CA ASP A 152 -23.50 16.93 -4.35
C ASP A 152 -22.40 16.55 -5.37
N PRO A 153 -21.70 17.52 -5.99
CA PRO A 153 -20.69 17.24 -7.00
C PRO A 153 -19.57 16.33 -6.45
N MET A 154 -19.48 16.21 -5.13
CA MET A 154 -18.63 15.23 -4.47
C MET A 154 -18.99 13.78 -4.85
N VAL A 155 -20.26 13.39 -4.93
CA VAL A 155 -20.62 11.96 -5.13
C VAL A 155 -20.25 11.48 -6.53
N SER A 156 -20.53 12.27 -7.56
CA SER A 156 -20.16 11.96 -8.95
C SER A 156 -18.64 11.97 -9.14
N VAL A 157 -17.93 12.93 -8.54
CA VAL A 157 -16.46 12.98 -8.60
C VAL A 157 -15.84 11.80 -7.84
N LEU A 158 -16.38 11.43 -6.67
CA LEU A 158 -15.94 10.26 -5.91
C LEU A 158 -16.19 8.96 -6.67
N LEU A 159 -17.33 8.80 -7.33
CA LEU A 159 -17.61 7.64 -8.16
C LEU A 159 -16.64 7.53 -9.34
N VAL A 160 -16.43 8.61 -10.09
CA VAL A 160 -15.55 8.59 -11.27
C VAL A 160 -14.07 8.45 -10.89
N SER A 161 -13.63 8.97 -9.74
CA SER A 161 -12.24 8.88 -9.29
C SER A 161 -11.93 7.60 -8.50
N LEU A 162 -12.82 7.16 -7.61
CA LEU A 162 -12.55 6.04 -6.71
C LEU A 162 -12.90 4.68 -7.33
N LEU A 163 -13.90 4.61 -8.21
CA LEU A 163 -14.30 3.34 -8.83
C LEU A 163 -13.18 2.73 -9.69
N PRO A 164 -12.47 3.49 -10.56
CA PRO A 164 -11.33 2.93 -11.30
C PRO A 164 -10.19 2.50 -10.39
N LEU A 165 -9.91 3.25 -9.31
CA LEU A 165 -8.88 2.90 -8.33
C LEU A 165 -9.22 1.61 -7.60
N LEU A 166 -10.48 1.40 -7.23
CA LEU A 166 -10.97 0.21 -6.54
C LEU A 166 -10.96 -1.01 -7.48
N LEU A 167 -11.30 -0.83 -8.75
CA LEU A 167 -11.16 -1.86 -9.79
C LEU A 167 -9.68 -2.22 -10.05
N MET A 168 -8.78 -1.24 -10.07
CA MET A 168 -7.33 -1.49 -10.19
C MET A 168 -6.79 -2.24 -8.97
N LEU A 169 -7.26 -1.90 -7.76
CA LEU A 169 -6.81 -2.55 -6.53
C LEU A 169 -7.29 -4.01 -6.45
N THR A 170 -8.52 -4.29 -6.89
CA THR A 170 -9.04 -5.67 -6.99
C THR A 170 -8.33 -6.47 -8.08
N LEU A 171 -8.01 -5.86 -9.23
CA LEU A 171 -7.20 -6.49 -10.27
C LEU A 171 -5.80 -6.85 -9.77
N VAL A 172 -5.10 -5.92 -9.11
CA VAL A 172 -3.76 -6.16 -8.54
C VAL A 172 -3.81 -7.24 -7.46
N ALA A 173 -4.80 -7.18 -6.56
CA ALA A 173 -5.00 -8.23 -5.55
C ALA A 173 -5.27 -9.60 -6.20
N GLY A 174 -6.07 -9.65 -7.27
CA GLY A 174 -6.34 -10.85 -8.06
C GLY A 174 -5.08 -11.40 -8.74
N ILE A 175 -4.25 -10.52 -9.33
CA ILE A 175 -2.96 -10.89 -9.93
C ILE A 175 -1.99 -11.41 -8.85
N LEU A 176 -1.91 -10.77 -7.69
CA LEU A 176 -1.07 -11.21 -6.57
C LEU A 176 -1.56 -12.53 -5.98
N TYR A 177 -2.87 -12.72 -5.87
CA TYR A 177 -3.49 -13.98 -5.44
C TYR A 177 -3.21 -15.09 -6.46
N TRP A 178 -3.43 -14.83 -7.74
CA TRP A 178 -3.12 -15.76 -8.83
C TRP A 178 -1.62 -16.09 -8.87
N TYR A 179 -0.75 -15.10 -8.73
CA TYR A 179 0.69 -15.30 -8.64
C TYR A 179 1.08 -16.12 -7.41
N ARG A 180 0.50 -15.85 -6.23
CA ARG A 180 0.77 -16.61 -5.00
C ARG A 180 0.28 -18.05 -5.11
N THR A 181 -0.90 -18.28 -5.66
CA THR A 181 -1.49 -19.62 -5.84
C THR A 181 -0.77 -20.40 -6.94
N HIS A 182 -0.47 -19.77 -8.07
CA HIS A 182 0.30 -20.39 -9.16
C HIS A 182 1.75 -20.67 -8.74
N ARG A 183 2.39 -19.78 -7.96
CA ARG A 183 3.73 -20.02 -7.40
C ARG A 183 3.72 -21.13 -6.35
N ARG A 184 2.68 -21.23 -5.52
CA ARG A 184 2.45 -22.39 -4.63
C ARG A 184 2.27 -23.68 -5.44
N GLY A 185 1.54 -23.63 -6.56
CA GLY A 185 1.35 -24.76 -7.47
C GLY A 185 2.63 -25.21 -8.18
N ALA A 186 3.44 -24.27 -8.67
CA ALA A 186 4.71 -24.55 -9.33
C ALA A 186 5.75 -25.15 -8.35
N LEU A 187 5.85 -24.62 -7.13
CA LEU A 187 6.69 -25.19 -6.07
C LEU A 187 6.22 -26.58 -5.65
N ASN A 188 4.90 -26.81 -5.57
CA ASN A 188 4.35 -28.14 -5.26
C ASN A 188 4.62 -29.15 -6.39
N GLN A 189 4.54 -28.75 -7.67
CA GLN A 189 4.87 -29.63 -8.79
C GLN A 189 6.37 -29.94 -8.86
N GLU A 190 7.24 -28.96 -8.60
CA GLU A 190 8.68 -29.18 -8.55
C GLU A 190 9.09 -30.07 -7.37
N TRP A 191 8.42 -29.93 -6.23
CA TRP A 191 8.56 -30.81 -5.07
C TRP A 191 8.07 -32.24 -5.37
N ASP A 192 6.90 -32.40 -5.98
CA ASP A 192 6.35 -33.72 -6.36
C ASP A 192 7.21 -34.44 -7.41
N ASN A 193 7.76 -33.71 -8.38
CA ASN A 193 8.68 -34.25 -9.37
C ASN A 193 10.02 -34.67 -8.75
N THR A 194 10.46 -33.96 -7.70
CA THR A 194 11.68 -34.28 -6.94
C THR A 194 11.46 -35.48 -6.01
N ILE A 195 10.28 -35.61 -5.39
CA ILE A 195 9.90 -36.78 -4.58
C ILE A 195 9.72 -38.04 -5.44
N LYS A 196 9.08 -37.93 -6.62
CA LYS A 196 8.91 -39.08 -7.54
C LYS A 196 10.24 -39.58 -8.11
N LYS A 197 11.25 -38.71 -8.25
CA LYS A 197 12.62 -39.10 -8.64
C LYS A 197 13.45 -39.73 -7.52
N ARG A 198 13.05 -39.57 -6.24
CA ARG A 198 13.83 -40.02 -5.08
C ARG A 198 13.34 -41.27 -4.37
N LYS A 199 12.25 -41.93 -4.81
CA LYS A 199 11.80 -43.20 -4.18
C LYS A 199 12.83 -44.33 -4.41
N PRO A 200 13.51 -44.86 -3.36
CA PRO A 200 14.16 -46.15 -3.42
C PRO A 200 13.14 -47.26 -3.08
N ARG A 201 13.42 -48.48 -3.54
CA ARG A 201 12.65 -49.68 -3.17
C ARG A 201 12.77 -49.94 -1.65
N ALA A 202 11.70 -50.53 -1.11
CA ALA A 202 11.43 -50.78 0.30
C ALA A 202 12.62 -51.26 1.15
N GLY A 203 12.68 -50.73 2.38
CA GLY A 203 13.53 -51.19 3.47
C GLY A 203 13.51 -50.14 4.58
N GLY A 204 12.84 -50.43 5.70
CA GLY A 204 12.67 -49.48 6.80
C GLY A 204 13.95 -49.23 7.59
N LEU A 205 14.14 -48.00 8.04
CA LEU A 205 14.66 -47.63 9.36
C LEU A 205 14.49 -46.11 9.57
N ASP A 206 14.25 -45.75 10.84
CA ASP A 206 14.00 -44.41 11.38
C ASP A 206 15.08 -43.38 11.00
N CYS A 207 14.68 -42.14 10.71
CA CYS A 207 15.63 -41.04 10.48
C CYS A 207 15.14 -39.68 10.99
N SER A 208 15.42 -39.44 12.27
CA SER A 208 15.80 -38.13 12.78
C SER A 208 17.28 -37.93 12.44
N ASP A 209 17.59 -37.02 11.51
CA ASP A 209 18.91 -36.35 11.30
C ASP A 209 19.14 -35.98 9.83
N ALA A 210 18.27 -35.16 9.26
CA ALA A 210 18.50 -34.56 7.94
C ALA A 210 17.98 -33.12 7.87
N CYS A 211 18.55 -32.24 8.69
CA CYS A 211 18.49 -30.79 8.49
C CYS A 211 19.79 -30.15 9.00
N ALA A 212 20.92 -30.62 8.49
CA ALA A 212 22.14 -29.85 8.40
C ALA A 212 22.62 -29.91 6.96
N ILE A 213 23.27 -28.84 6.49
CA ILE A 213 23.90 -28.65 5.18
C ILE A 213 23.00 -28.01 4.13
N MET A 214 23.05 -26.67 4.06
CA MET A 214 23.59 -25.95 2.91
C MET A 214 24.29 -24.66 3.43
N MET A 215 25.62 -24.58 3.26
CA MET A 215 26.41 -23.34 3.28
C MET A 215 27.01 -23.17 1.89
N ASP A 216 27.13 -21.91 1.47
CA ASP A 216 28.05 -21.30 0.47
C ASP A 216 27.34 -20.03 -0.07
N ASP A 217 27.94 -18.84 -0.25
CA ASP A 217 29.29 -18.31 -0.05
C ASP A 217 29.13 -16.77 -0.18
N ASP A 218 29.69 -15.95 0.73
CA ASP A 218 30.17 -14.57 0.47
C ASP A 218 30.70 -13.91 1.76
N ARG A 219 32.01 -14.16 1.96
CA ARG A 219 33.03 -13.26 2.53
C ARG A 219 32.56 -12.09 3.43
N SER A 220 32.50 -12.36 4.73
CA SER A 220 32.87 -11.41 5.79
C SER A 220 33.27 -12.19 7.05
N ASP A 221 34.46 -11.90 7.57
CA ASP A 221 35.11 -12.62 8.65
C ASP A 221 34.29 -12.58 9.95
N SER A 222 33.65 -13.71 10.29
CA SER A 222 33.21 -14.08 11.64
C SER A 222 33.02 -15.59 11.65
N SER A 223 34.08 -16.30 12.03
CA SER A 223 34.20 -17.76 12.04
C SER A 223 33.02 -18.44 12.76
N SER A 224 32.06 -18.96 12.00
CA SER A 224 30.80 -19.55 12.51
C SER A 224 30.86 -21.07 12.71
N THR A 225 32.04 -21.63 12.94
CA THR A 225 32.23 -23.08 13.02
C THR A 225 32.76 -23.52 14.39
N HIS A 226 32.03 -23.31 15.49
CA HIS A 226 32.15 -24.22 16.67
C HIS A 226 31.13 -24.14 17.81
N ALA A 227 29.98 -23.46 17.68
CA ALA A 227 29.02 -23.40 18.80
C ALA A 227 28.16 -24.66 19.04
N ASN A 228 28.30 -25.72 18.23
CA ASN A 228 27.42 -26.90 18.32
C ASN A 228 27.93 -28.05 19.22
N ASN A 229 28.87 -27.82 20.13
CA ASN A 229 29.37 -28.86 21.05
C ASN A 229 29.50 -28.38 22.52
N LEU A 230 28.59 -27.54 22.99
CA LEU A 230 28.48 -27.28 24.43
C LEU A 230 27.49 -28.27 25.05
N ASN A 231 28.03 -29.44 25.40
CA ASN A 231 27.42 -30.34 26.36
C ASN A 231 27.02 -29.57 27.63
N HIS A 232 25.93 -30.00 28.24
CA HIS A 232 25.44 -29.55 29.55
C HIS A 232 26.49 -29.73 30.65
N ASN A 233 27.49 -28.86 30.70
CA ASN A 233 28.34 -28.70 31.87
C ASN A 233 27.62 -27.72 32.79
N THR A 234 27.39 -28.13 34.03
CA THR A 234 26.76 -27.36 35.11
C THR A 234 27.58 -26.16 35.56
N GLU A 235 28.70 -25.87 34.90
CA GLU A 235 29.61 -24.79 35.21
C GLU A 235 29.32 -23.55 34.33
N PRO A 236 29.26 -22.34 34.92
CA PRO A 236 29.09 -21.10 34.16
C PRO A 236 30.20 -20.92 33.13
N LEU A 237 29.86 -20.33 31.98
CA LEU A 237 30.83 -19.98 30.96
C LEU A 237 31.85 -18.96 31.51
N PRO A 238 33.12 -19.01 31.06
CA PRO A 238 34.18 -18.10 31.49
C PRO A 238 34.01 -16.71 30.84
N ILE A 239 33.02 -15.98 31.32
CA ILE A 239 32.61 -14.66 30.82
C ILE A 239 33.18 -13.56 31.71
N GLU A 240 33.86 -12.60 31.09
CA GLU A 240 34.38 -11.39 31.72
C GLU A 240 33.55 -10.19 31.25
N LEU A 241 32.79 -9.56 32.16
CA LEU A 241 31.98 -8.37 31.86
C LEU A 241 32.91 -7.17 31.59
N ASP A 242 32.61 -6.40 30.55
CA ASP A 242 33.43 -5.26 30.08
C ASP A 242 32.68 -3.94 30.32
N LEU A 243 31.74 -3.60 29.43
CA LEU A 243 31.04 -2.31 29.41
C LEU A 243 29.53 -2.49 29.56
N LEU A 244 28.89 -1.69 30.42
CA LEU A 244 27.44 -1.56 30.43
C LEU A 244 26.99 -0.83 29.15
N VAL A 245 26.30 -1.53 28.25
CA VAL A 245 25.86 -0.99 26.95
C VAL A 245 24.37 -0.65 26.91
N GLY A 246 23.59 -1.15 27.87
CA GLY A 246 22.16 -0.85 27.93
C GLY A 246 21.58 -1.07 29.32
N LYS A 247 20.57 -0.28 29.67
CA LYS A 247 19.79 -0.47 30.89
C LYS A 247 18.30 -0.42 30.53
N GLY A 248 17.69 -1.60 30.49
CA GLY A 248 16.25 -1.75 30.27
C GLY A 248 15.47 -1.65 31.58
N ARG A 249 14.15 -1.83 31.48
CA ARG A 249 13.25 -1.90 32.64
C ARG A 249 13.55 -3.10 33.53
N PHE A 250 13.84 -4.24 32.91
CA PHE A 250 13.94 -5.54 33.58
C PHE A 250 15.37 -6.03 33.76
N ALA A 251 16.33 -5.48 33.02
CA ALA A 251 17.69 -6.02 32.95
C ALA A 251 18.73 -4.97 32.56
N GLN A 252 19.98 -5.28 32.87
CA GLN A 252 21.15 -4.57 32.39
C GLN A 252 21.85 -5.40 31.31
N VAL A 253 22.28 -4.75 30.23
CA VAL A 253 22.99 -5.40 29.12
C VAL A 253 24.44 -4.96 29.15
N PHE A 254 25.34 -5.93 29.24
CA PHE A 254 26.79 -5.72 29.21
C PHE A 254 27.38 -6.29 27.92
N LYS A 255 28.32 -5.57 27.34
CA LYS A 255 29.32 -6.17 26.47
C LYS A 255 30.26 -7.00 27.34
N ALA A 256 30.60 -8.21 26.91
CA ALA A 256 31.45 -9.11 27.65
C ALA A 256 32.37 -9.90 26.72
N LYS A 257 33.41 -10.49 27.30
CA LYS A 257 34.36 -11.38 26.62
C LYS A 257 34.12 -12.82 27.08
N LEU A 258 33.78 -13.69 26.15
CA LEU A 258 33.70 -15.13 26.38
C LEU A 258 35.06 -15.76 26.04
N LYS A 259 35.79 -16.25 27.06
CA LYS A 259 37.11 -16.88 26.87
C LYS A 259 36.95 -18.28 26.27
N GLN A 260 37.78 -18.62 25.29
CA GLN A 260 37.80 -19.97 24.73
C GLN A 260 38.73 -20.87 25.57
N THR A 261 38.31 -22.12 25.80
CA THR A 261 39.04 -23.06 26.66
C THR A 261 40.40 -23.48 26.09
N THR A 262 40.63 -23.29 24.80
CA THR A 262 41.78 -23.83 24.06
C THR A 262 42.69 -22.76 23.42
N SER A 263 42.42 -21.47 23.61
CA SER A 263 43.15 -20.37 22.99
C SER A 263 43.05 -19.09 23.82
N ASP A 264 44.04 -18.18 23.71
CA ASP A 264 43.99 -16.81 24.27
C ASP A 264 42.98 -15.90 23.55
N GLN A 265 42.25 -16.42 22.57
CA GLN A 265 41.19 -15.71 21.86
C GLN A 265 39.90 -15.66 22.67
N PHE A 266 39.18 -14.54 22.54
CA PHE A 266 37.87 -14.34 23.15
C PHE A 266 36.85 -13.97 22.07
N GLU A 267 35.60 -14.39 22.31
CA GLU A 267 34.45 -13.95 21.54
C GLU A 267 33.76 -12.79 22.26
N THR A 268 33.36 -11.75 21.53
CA THR A 268 32.60 -10.63 22.12
C THR A 268 31.12 -10.99 22.13
N VAL A 269 30.50 -10.99 23.31
CA VAL A 269 29.10 -11.37 23.53
C VAL A 269 28.34 -10.27 24.26
N ALA A 270 27.01 -10.30 24.16
CA ALA A 270 26.11 -9.47 24.94
C ALA A 270 25.50 -10.31 26.07
N VAL A 271 25.61 -9.82 27.30
CA VAL A 271 25.10 -10.47 28.51
C VAL A 271 24.00 -9.61 29.09
N LYS A 272 22.76 -10.09 29.02
CA LYS A 272 21.60 -9.46 29.66
C LYS A 272 21.39 -10.09 31.03
N ILE A 273 21.57 -9.30 32.08
CA ILE A 273 21.54 -9.71 33.49
C ILE A 273 20.22 -9.25 34.11
N PHE A 274 19.45 -10.20 34.60
CA PHE A 274 18.19 -9.99 35.29
C PHE A 274 18.37 -10.22 36.79
N PRO A 275 17.84 -9.32 37.65
CA PRO A 275 17.78 -9.55 39.08
C PRO A 275 16.71 -10.61 39.40
N SER A 276 16.69 -11.13 40.63
CA SER A 276 15.80 -12.25 40.99
C SER A 276 14.32 -11.93 40.87
N GLU A 277 13.95 -10.68 41.04
CA GLU A 277 12.57 -10.18 40.94
C GLU A 277 12.04 -10.28 39.50
N GLU A 278 12.93 -10.27 38.51
CA GLU A 278 12.59 -10.29 37.07
C GLU A 278 12.75 -11.69 36.45
N TYR A 279 12.76 -12.74 37.28
CA TYR A 279 12.86 -14.13 36.85
C TYR A 279 11.83 -14.49 35.76
N ALA A 280 10.59 -14.00 35.88
CA ALA A 280 9.54 -14.27 34.90
C ALA A 280 9.89 -13.72 33.51
N SER A 281 10.49 -12.53 33.44
CA SER A 281 10.92 -11.91 32.18
C SER A 281 12.07 -12.69 31.54
N TRP A 282 13.09 -13.04 32.33
CA TRP A 282 14.20 -13.88 31.88
C TRP A 282 13.72 -15.25 31.39
N LYS A 283 12.81 -15.89 32.13
CA LYS A 283 12.29 -17.22 31.82
C LYS A 283 11.51 -17.20 30.51
N ASN A 284 10.66 -16.20 30.30
CA ASN A 284 9.93 -16.04 29.04
C ASN A 284 10.91 -15.87 27.86
N GLU A 285 11.87 -14.96 27.98
CA GLU A 285 12.84 -14.69 26.92
C GLU A 285 13.71 -15.91 26.62
N LYS A 286 14.18 -16.62 27.65
CA LYS A 286 14.89 -17.91 27.52
C LYS A 286 14.04 -18.94 26.79
N ASP A 287 12.77 -19.09 27.15
CA ASP A 287 11.89 -20.11 26.58
C ASP A 287 11.55 -19.84 25.12
N ILE A 288 11.46 -18.57 24.71
CA ILE A 288 11.33 -18.15 23.32
C ILE A 288 12.62 -18.43 22.55
N PHE A 289 13.77 -17.97 23.04
CA PHE A 289 15.05 -18.11 22.36
C PHE A 289 15.56 -19.55 22.23
N SER A 290 15.21 -20.42 23.19
CA SER A 290 15.62 -21.83 23.18
C SER A 290 14.93 -22.64 22.07
N LYS A 291 13.98 -22.06 21.33
CA LYS A 291 13.28 -22.77 20.25
C LYS A 291 14.14 -22.80 18.98
N THR A 292 14.29 -23.99 18.43
CA THR A 292 15.07 -24.21 17.19
C THR A 292 14.42 -23.58 15.97
N ASP A 293 13.09 -23.46 15.96
CA ASP A 293 12.29 -22.83 14.90
C ASP A 293 12.33 -21.29 14.92
N LEU A 294 12.87 -20.69 15.97
CA LEU A 294 13.06 -19.23 16.05
C LEU A 294 14.31 -18.76 15.28
N ARG A 295 15.33 -19.60 15.11
CA ARG A 295 16.61 -19.23 14.49
C ARG A 295 16.40 -18.66 13.08
N HIS A 296 16.84 -17.42 12.87
CA HIS A 296 16.70 -16.68 11.61
C HIS A 296 17.72 -15.55 11.54
N GLU A 297 18.12 -15.12 10.34
CA GLU A 297 19.09 -14.03 10.16
C GLU A 297 18.65 -12.74 10.88
N SER A 298 17.38 -12.37 10.78
CA SER A 298 16.83 -11.15 11.38
C SER A 298 16.26 -11.34 12.80
N VAL A 299 16.70 -12.38 13.51
CA VAL A 299 16.44 -12.58 14.95
C VAL A 299 17.78 -12.71 15.66
N LEU A 300 17.93 -12.04 16.81
CA LEU A 300 19.19 -12.04 17.56
C LEU A 300 19.66 -13.47 17.86
N HIS A 301 20.94 -13.72 17.61
CA HIS A 301 21.52 -15.04 17.84
C HIS A 301 21.70 -15.30 19.34
N PHE A 302 20.91 -16.24 19.86
CA PHE A 302 21.00 -16.74 21.22
C PHE A 302 22.08 -17.82 21.34
N LEU A 303 22.95 -17.68 22.36
CA LEU A 303 23.98 -18.67 22.67
C LEU A 303 23.49 -19.58 23.79
N THR A 304 23.21 -19.01 24.96
CA THR A 304 22.77 -19.79 26.14
C THR A 304 22.16 -18.89 27.22
N ALA A 305 21.60 -19.51 28.25
CA ALA A 305 21.10 -18.85 29.45
C ALA A 305 21.66 -19.53 30.71
N GLU A 306 22.10 -18.74 31.68
CA GLU A 306 22.70 -19.24 32.92
C GLU A 306 21.92 -18.81 34.16
N GLU A 307 21.86 -19.68 35.15
CA GLU A 307 21.32 -19.38 36.48
C GLU A 307 22.46 -19.27 37.48
N ARG A 308 22.81 -18.05 37.88
CA ARG A 308 23.89 -17.79 38.84
C ARG A 308 23.32 -17.72 40.25
N LYS A 309 23.08 -18.91 40.82
CA LYS A 309 22.39 -19.09 42.12
C LYS A 309 23.04 -18.34 43.28
N VAL A 310 24.37 -18.26 43.30
CA VAL A 310 25.12 -17.56 44.38
C VAL A 310 24.87 -16.05 44.32
N GLU A 311 24.87 -15.49 43.12
CA GLU A 311 24.67 -14.05 42.87
C GLU A 311 23.19 -13.67 42.80
N LYS A 312 22.28 -14.66 42.78
CA LYS A 312 20.83 -14.50 42.54
C LYS A 312 20.53 -13.74 41.24
N GLN A 313 21.32 -14.02 40.21
CA GLN A 313 21.18 -13.41 38.89
C GLN A 313 20.85 -14.45 37.83
N TYR A 314 20.10 -14.00 36.84
CA TYR A 314 19.74 -14.80 35.67
C TYR A 314 20.32 -14.15 34.43
N TRP A 315 21.17 -14.87 33.71
CA TRP A 315 21.92 -14.35 32.58
C TRP A 315 21.35 -14.91 31.28
N LEU A 316 21.26 -14.05 30.26
CA LEU A 316 20.95 -14.42 28.90
C LEU A 316 22.11 -13.96 28.01
N ILE A 317 22.77 -14.89 27.33
CA ILE A 317 23.98 -14.65 26.54
C ILE A 317 23.64 -14.74 25.06
N THR A 318 23.96 -13.69 24.32
CA THR A 318 23.61 -13.49 22.91
C THR A 318 24.79 -12.90 22.13
N ALA A 319 24.70 -12.91 20.79
CA ALA A 319 25.69 -12.25 19.95
C ALA A 319 25.71 -10.75 20.22
N PHE A 320 26.91 -10.15 20.20
CA PHE A 320 27.07 -8.71 20.34
C PHE A 320 27.07 -8.02 18.97
N HIS A 321 26.30 -6.93 18.85
CA HIS A 321 26.27 -6.09 17.65
C HIS A 321 26.79 -4.68 17.98
N PRO A 322 27.96 -4.27 17.47
CA PRO A 322 28.65 -3.06 17.90
C PRO A 322 27.97 -1.75 17.45
N ARG A 323 27.12 -1.80 16.41
CA ARG A 323 26.33 -0.63 15.97
C ARG A 323 25.13 -0.33 16.89
N GLY A 324 24.87 -1.19 17.88
CA GLY A 324 23.84 -0.96 18.88
C GLY A 324 22.42 -1.09 18.34
N ASN A 325 21.49 -0.39 18.99
CA ASN A 325 20.09 -0.38 18.61
C ASN A 325 19.79 0.63 17.50
N LEU A 326 18.71 0.39 16.76
CA LEU A 326 18.30 1.19 15.62
C LEU A 326 17.98 2.64 16.01
N GLN A 327 17.47 2.88 17.22
CA GLN A 327 17.18 4.24 17.71
C GLN A 327 18.46 5.07 17.82
N GLU A 328 19.48 4.57 18.49
CA GLU A 328 20.79 5.23 18.61
C GLU A 328 21.47 5.34 17.25
N TYR A 329 21.40 4.28 16.43
CA TYR A 329 21.97 4.28 15.09
C TYR A 329 21.41 5.43 14.25
N LEU A 330 20.07 5.57 14.16
CA LEU A 330 19.41 6.62 13.40
C LEU A 330 19.57 8.02 14.01
N THR A 331 19.87 8.11 15.31
CA THR A 331 20.17 9.40 15.96
C THR A 331 21.54 9.94 15.54
N HIS A 332 22.50 9.04 15.28
CA HIS A 332 23.88 9.40 14.96
C HIS A 332 24.22 9.35 13.46
N HIS A 333 23.35 8.79 12.62
CA HIS A 333 23.62 8.58 11.20
C HIS A 333 22.47 9.07 10.32
N VAL A 334 22.80 9.69 9.19
CA VAL A 334 21.85 9.96 8.11
C VAL A 334 21.90 8.79 7.14
N THR A 335 20.79 8.06 7.03
CA THR A 335 20.69 6.85 6.22
C THR A 335 20.33 7.18 4.77
N SER A 336 21.07 6.62 3.81
CA SER A 336 20.72 6.70 2.40
C SER A 336 19.49 5.85 2.05
N TRP A 337 18.92 6.04 0.86
CA TRP A 337 17.77 5.24 0.42
C TRP A 337 18.09 3.74 0.34
N GLU A 338 19.28 3.37 -0.15
CA GLU A 338 19.69 1.97 -0.28
C GLU A 338 19.86 1.31 1.10
N GLU A 339 20.52 1.99 2.04
CA GLU A 339 20.66 1.49 3.41
C GLU A 339 19.31 1.36 4.11
N LEU A 340 18.38 2.29 3.87
CA LEU A 340 17.01 2.20 4.38
C LEU A 340 16.30 0.96 3.85
N GLN A 341 16.47 0.61 2.57
CA GLN A 341 15.90 -0.60 2.00
C GLN A 341 16.47 -1.86 2.66
N VAL A 342 17.77 -1.90 2.98
CA VAL A 342 18.42 -3.01 3.68
C VAL A 342 17.89 -3.14 5.11
N LEU A 343 17.86 -2.05 5.86
CA LEU A 343 17.37 -2.01 7.25
C LEU A 343 15.89 -2.42 7.33
N ALA A 344 15.05 -1.81 6.51
CA ALA A 344 13.60 -2.08 6.50
C ALA A 344 13.29 -3.48 5.97
N GLY A 345 13.98 -3.93 4.92
CA GLY A 345 13.77 -5.23 4.31
C GLY A 345 14.14 -6.37 5.27
N SER A 346 15.27 -6.28 5.96
CA SER A 346 15.67 -7.26 6.97
C SER A 346 14.76 -7.25 8.20
N LEU A 347 14.35 -6.07 8.69
CA LEU A 347 13.37 -5.96 9.77
C LEU A 347 12.05 -6.66 9.41
N ALA A 348 11.52 -6.39 8.21
CA ALA A 348 10.29 -7.00 7.72
C ALA A 348 10.41 -8.53 7.62
N ARG A 349 11.55 -9.05 7.15
CA ARG A 349 11.81 -10.50 7.13
C ARG A 349 11.81 -11.10 8.53
N GLY A 350 12.42 -10.42 9.50
CA GLY A 350 12.40 -10.85 10.91
C GLY A 350 10.99 -10.95 11.48
N VAL A 351 10.19 -9.90 11.31
CA VAL A 351 8.79 -9.88 11.78
C VAL A 351 7.95 -10.94 11.07
N ALA A 352 8.09 -11.08 9.76
CA ALA A 352 7.41 -12.11 8.99
C ALA A 352 7.78 -13.52 9.47
N HIS A 353 9.06 -13.77 9.77
CA HIS A 353 9.51 -15.04 10.34
C HIS A 353 8.87 -15.30 11.70
N LEU A 354 8.80 -14.31 12.59
CA LEU A 354 8.12 -14.46 13.89
C LEU A 354 6.64 -14.83 13.73
N HIS A 355 5.92 -14.16 12.84
CA HIS A 355 4.48 -14.33 12.64
C HIS A 355 4.12 -15.57 11.80
N SER A 356 5.06 -16.14 11.05
CA SER A 356 4.80 -17.32 10.23
C SER A 356 4.43 -18.54 11.07
N ASP A 357 3.39 -19.24 10.65
CA ASP A 357 2.95 -20.55 11.14
C ASP A 357 3.74 -21.71 10.49
N ARG A 358 4.66 -21.39 9.58
CA ARG A 358 5.51 -22.36 8.87
C ARG A 358 6.95 -21.88 8.77
N LEU A 359 7.87 -22.82 8.89
CA LEU A 359 9.28 -22.63 8.56
C LEU A 359 9.49 -22.61 7.03
N ALA A 360 10.62 -22.07 6.57
CA ALA A 360 11.00 -22.08 5.15
C ALA A 360 11.06 -23.51 4.56
N CYS A 361 11.37 -24.52 5.37
CA CYS A 361 11.34 -25.94 4.98
C CYS A 361 9.93 -26.56 4.94
N GLY A 362 8.88 -25.77 5.19
CA GLY A 362 7.48 -26.20 5.15
C GLY A 362 6.94 -26.83 6.44
N ARG A 363 7.79 -27.08 7.44
CA ARG A 363 7.39 -27.59 8.76
C ARG A 363 6.51 -26.58 9.52
N PRO A 364 5.47 -27.03 10.25
CA PRO A 364 4.69 -26.15 11.12
C PRO A 364 5.59 -25.49 12.18
N LYS A 365 5.27 -24.24 12.51
CA LYS A 365 5.91 -23.43 13.55
C LYS A 365 4.81 -22.73 14.33
N VAL A 366 5.00 -22.57 15.64
CA VAL A 366 4.08 -21.77 16.44
C VAL A 366 4.38 -20.28 16.19
N PRO A 367 3.39 -19.47 15.77
CA PRO A 367 3.55 -18.04 15.59
C PRO A 367 3.93 -17.34 16.90
N ILE A 368 4.75 -16.31 16.82
CA ILE A 368 5.22 -15.54 17.97
C ILE A 368 4.94 -14.07 17.71
N VAL A 369 4.21 -13.42 18.61
CA VAL A 369 3.96 -11.98 18.58
C VAL A 369 4.96 -11.31 19.51
N HIS A 370 5.77 -10.38 19.00
CA HIS A 370 6.82 -9.71 19.77
C HIS A 370 6.27 -8.83 20.92
N ARG A 371 5.15 -8.13 20.66
CA ARG A 371 4.43 -7.24 21.58
C ARG A 371 5.14 -5.99 22.10
N ASP A 372 6.45 -5.89 21.97
CA ASP A 372 7.23 -4.67 22.30
C ASP A 372 8.17 -4.27 21.16
N LEU A 373 7.62 -4.15 19.94
CA LEU A 373 8.40 -3.78 18.77
C LEU A 373 8.62 -2.26 18.75
N LYS A 374 9.87 -1.84 18.91
CA LYS A 374 10.31 -0.44 18.89
C LYS A 374 11.77 -0.36 18.43
N SER A 375 12.22 0.81 18.00
CA SER A 375 13.58 1.02 17.49
C SER A 375 14.69 0.73 18.51
N SER A 376 14.44 0.84 19.81
CA SER A 376 15.39 0.43 20.85
C SER A 376 15.54 -1.09 20.99
N ASN A 377 14.58 -1.88 20.47
CA ASN A 377 14.54 -3.34 20.54
C ASN A 377 14.87 -3.98 19.18
N ILE A 378 15.47 -3.20 18.27
CA ILE A 378 15.98 -3.66 16.97
C ILE A 378 17.47 -3.35 16.97
N LEU A 379 18.31 -4.35 16.74
CA LEU A 379 19.76 -4.16 16.64
C LEU A 379 20.19 -4.02 15.18
N VAL A 380 21.18 -3.18 14.94
CA VAL A 380 21.80 -3.00 13.63
C VAL A 380 23.08 -3.82 13.59
N LYS A 381 23.21 -4.67 12.57
CA LYS A 381 24.40 -5.50 12.35
C LYS A 381 25.46 -4.77 11.53
N ASN A 382 26.66 -5.36 11.45
CA ASN A 382 27.78 -4.78 10.71
C ASN A 382 27.47 -4.57 9.21
N ASP A 383 26.71 -5.50 8.62
CA ASP A 383 26.24 -5.50 7.23
C ASP A 383 24.99 -4.61 7.00
N LEU A 384 24.62 -3.78 7.98
CA LEU A 384 23.43 -2.91 7.99
C LEU A 384 22.09 -3.65 7.95
N THR A 385 22.06 -4.97 8.15
CA THR A 385 20.81 -5.67 8.38
C THR A 385 20.34 -5.50 9.83
N CYS A 386 19.03 -5.62 10.04
CA CYS A 386 18.41 -5.58 11.35
C CYS A 386 18.21 -6.99 11.92
N CYS A 387 18.28 -7.13 13.24
CA CYS A 387 17.72 -8.27 13.95
C CYS A 387 16.88 -7.85 15.17
N LEU A 388 15.81 -8.60 15.42
CA LEU A 388 14.91 -8.41 16.55
C LEU A 388 15.53 -8.94 17.85
N CYS A 389 15.40 -8.17 18.93
CA CYS A 389 15.81 -8.57 20.28
C CYS A 389 14.74 -8.19 21.33
N ASP A 390 14.95 -8.62 22.57
CA ASP A 390 14.06 -8.34 23.71
C ASP A 390 12.67 -9.00 23.62
N PHE A 391 12.65 -10.33 23.83
CA PHE A 391 11.42 -11.13 23.81
C PHE A 391 10.75 -11.26 25.18
N GLY A 392 11.11 -10.42 26.16
CA GLY A 392 10.58 -10.51 27.52
C GLY A 392 9.05 -10.41 27.62
N LEU A 393 8.40 -9.74 26.66
CA LEU A 393 6.94 -9.59 26.56
C LEU A 393 6.33 -10.40 25.40
N ALA A 394 7.13 -11.18 24.67
CA ALA A 394 6.66 -11.93 23.52
C ALA A 394 5.65 -13.01 23.93
N LEU A 395 4.69 -13.28 23.05
CA LEU A 395 3.63 -14.26 23.23
C LEU A 395 3.66 -15.27 22.09
N ARG A 396 3.67 -16.55 22.44
CA ARG A 396 3.46 -17.63 21.46
C ARG A 396 1.96 -17.81 21.26
N LEU A 397 1.51 -18.03 20.03
CA LEU A 397 0.11 -18.31 19.71
C LEU A 397 -0.10 -19.83 19.59
N ASP A 398 0.05 -20.51 20.72
CA ASP A 398 -0.23 -21.95 20.83
C ASP A 398 -1.75 -22.20 20.84
N SER A 399 -2.20 -23.34 20.31
CA SER A 399 -3.61 -23.73 20.31
C SER A 399 -4.17 -23.99 21.73
N SER A 400 -3.29 -24.11 22.71
CA SER A 400 -3.62 -24.23 24.14
C SER A 400 -3.88 -22.90 24.85
N LEU A 401 -3.68 -21.74 24.23
CA LEU A 401 -3.97 -20.45 24.87
C LEU A 401 -5.47 -20.22 25.00
N SER A 402 -5.90 -19.94 26.23
CA SER A 402 -7.27 -19.52 26.48
C SER A 402 -7.49 -18.05 26.09
N VAL A 403 -8.75 -17.70 25.82
CA VAL A 403 -9.16 -16.32 25.57
C VAL A 403 -8.84 -15.43 26.78
N ASP A 404 -8.93 -15.98 28.00
CA ASP A 404 -8.62 -15.27 29.23
C ASP A 404 -7.11 -15.01 29.36
N ASP A 405 -6.25 -15.96 28.98
CA ASP A 405 -4.79 -15.75 28.96
C ASP A 405 -4.40 -14.66 27.96
N LEU A 406 -5.08 -14.61 26.81
CA LEU A 406 -4.89 -13.58 25.79
C LEU A 406 -5.41 -12.21 26.24
N ALA A 407 -6.54 -12.16 26.94
CA ALA A 407 -7.11 -10.94 27.50
C ALA A 407 -6.25 -10.37 28.63
N ASN A 408 -5.74 -11.24 29.52
CA ASN A 408 -4.83 -10.90 30.61
C ASN A 408 -3.43 -10.53 30.12
N SER A 409 -3.08 -10.95 28.91
CA SER A 409 -1.86 -10.52 28.22
C SER A 409 -1.91 -9.03 27.79
N GLY A 410 -3.08 -8.38 27.79
CA GLY A 410 -3.24 -6.95 27.48
C GLY A 410 -3.72 -6.64 26.06
N GLN A 411 -4.27 -5.44 25.84
CA GLN A 411 -5.01 -5.05 24.64
C GLN A 411 -4.28 -5.31 23.31
N VAL A 412 -2.95 -5.18 23.28
CA VAL A 412 -2.14 -5.39 22.06
C VAL A 412 -2.17 -6.85 21.60
N ALA A 413 -2.20 -7.83 22.51
CA ALA A 413 -2.21 -9.25 22.15
C ALA A 413 -3.53 -9.66 21.49
N PHE A 414 -4.64 -9.08 21.94
CA PHE A 414 -5.98 -9.32 21.39
C PHE A 414 -6.11 -8.82 19.94
N TYR A 415 -5.63 -7.61 19.64
CA TYR A 415 -5.65 -7.09 18.26
C TYR A 415 -4.77 -7.90 17.30
N TYR A 416 -3.58 -8.33 17.73
CA TYR A 416 -2.71 -9.17 16.89
C TYR A 416 -3.28 -10.56 16.69
N TYR A 417 -3.90 -11.17 17.71
CA TYR A 417 -4.62 -12.43 17.55
C TYR A 417 -5.79 -12.28 16.57
N MET A 418 -6.57 -11.20 16.65
CA MET A 418 -7.63 -10.92 15.67
C MET A 418 -7.07 -10.77 14.25
N ILE A 419 -6.00 -10.00 14.06
CA ILE A 419 -5.35 -9.84 12.75
C ILE A 419 -4.81 -11.19 12.24
N PHE A 420 -4.21 -11.98 13.13
CA PHE A 420 -3.64 -13.29 12.81
C PHE A 420 -4.72 -14.31 12.42
N MET A 421 -5.85 -14.35 13.14
CA MET A 421 -7.00 -15.19 12.78
C MET A 421 -7.58 -14.80 11.42
N ILE A 422 -7.78 -13.49 11.17
CA ILE A 422 -8.29 -12.99 9.89
C ILE A 422 -7.37 -13.40 8.72
N LEU A 423 -6.06 -13.41 8.92
CA LEU A 423 -5.07 -13.79 7.91
C LEU A 423 -4.93 -15.30 7.69
N LEU A 424 -5.35 -16.14 8.64
CA LEU A 424 -5.37 -17.60 8.48
C LEU A 424 -6.69 -18.14 7.89
N ASP A 425 -7.80 -17.43 8.10
CA ASP A 425 -9.11 -17.79 7.54
C ASP A 425 -9.36 -17.24 6.12
N SER A 426 -8.36 -16.61 5.48
CA SER A 426 -8.39 -16.09 4.10
C SER A 426 -7.41 -16.82 3.18
#